data_AF-A0A7J7K8Y2-F1
#
_entry.id   AF-A0A7J7K8Y2-F1
#
_cell.length_a   1.000
_cell.length_b   1.000
_cell.length_c   1.000
_cell.angle_alpha   90.00
_cell.angle_beta   90.00
_cell.angle_gamma   90.00
#
_symmetry.space_group_name_H-M   'P 1'
#
loop_
_entity.id
_entity.type
_entity.pdbx_description
1 polymer ?
#
loop_
_entity_poly.entity_id
_entity_poly.type
_entity_poly.pdbx_seq_one_letter_code
_entity_poly.pdbx_strand_id
1 'polypeptide(L)'
;MIITFMSGNFLLATYRCQANTTRLDLKIRTIEGQHGNLRAYVTPRVQPKTCQMRLYQIKPLSLHQRTHTLDESRPTSKLTLTGQFSAAEVHSWVTFCLPELPERVPAGDSISFQFVSTFLGTQLSCSYQKGEAVFLSDNISTISILKDVLSKEATKKKIKLNVSCDVNDLSVEHTLTLLHPKLEYQLLLAKKELQANEDSNLDFMSPEYRQILENAEQLQLEYKKQPCHLERLYGMITDLFIDKFKFKGVNVKSKVPQLLEILDNYNMENLKTFFEG
;
A
#
# COMPACT_ATOMS: atom_id res chain seq x y z
N MET A 1 19.66 3.36 18.11
CA MET A 1 18.21 3.57 17.91
C MET A 1 17.60 3.73 19.30
N ILE A 2 17.25 4.95 19.71
CA ILE A 2 16.57 5.20 21.00
C ILE A 2 15.13 5.51 20.63
N ILE A 3 14.21 4.60 20.96
CA ILE A 3 12.76 4.80 20.79
C ILE A 3 12.25 5.37 22.10
N THR A 4 12.15 6.69 22.20
CA THR A 4 11.43 7.35 23.29
C THR A 4 10.00 7.61 22.84
N PHE A 5 9.04 6.88 23.41
CA PHE A 5 7.61 7.13 23.24
C PHE A 5 7.19 8.35 24.06
N MET A 6 7.21 9.53 23.46
CA MET A 6 6.42 10.67 23.94
C MET A 6 5.61 11.27 22.79
N SER A 7 4.29 11.35 23.03
CA SER A 7 3.23 12.06 22.28
C SER A 7 3.12 11.80 20.77
N GLY A 8 2.16 10.97 20.35
CA GLY A 8 1.65 10.91 18.95
C GLY A 8 2.64 10.55 17.84
N ASN A 9 3.91 10.25 18.19
CA ASN A 9 4.97 9.93 17.24
C ASN A 9 5.07 8.41 17.10
N PHE A 10 4.79 7.90 15.89
CA PHE A 10 4.93 6.47 15.56
C PHE A 10 6.36 6.07 15.19
N LEU A 11 7.20 7.03 14.78
CA LEU A 11 8.59 6.83 14.41
C LEU A 11 9.42 8.03 14.84
N LEU A 12 10.54 7.76 15.52
CA LEU A 12 11.58 8.74 15.80
C LEU A 12 12.94 8.15 15.40
N ALA A 13 13.67 8.86 14.56
CA ALA A 13 14.99 8.46 14.10
C ALA A 13 15.93 9.66 14.10
N THR A 14 17.17 9.45 14.56
CA THR A 14 18.20 10.48 14.61
C THR A 14 19.42 9.99 13.84
N TYR A 15 19.81 10.75 12.82
CA TYR A 15 20.99 10.47 12.02
C TYR A 15 22.07 11.52 12.32
N ARG A 16 23.23 11.07 12.78
CA ARG A 16 24.41 11.92 12.94
C ARG A 16 25.32 11.72 11.75
N CYS A 17 25.46 12.75 10.93
CA CYS A 17 26.35 12.72 9.77
C CYS A 17 27.81 12.87 10.20
N GLN A 18 28.73 12.24 9.47
CA GLN A 18 30.17 12.43 9.64
C GLN A 18 30.61 13.81 9.11
N ALA A 19 31.89 14.15 9.27
CA ALA A 19 32.40 15.43 8.78
C ALA A 19 32.20 15.57 7.25
N ASN A 20 31.84 16.77 6.80
CA ASN A 20 31.68 17.13 5.38
C ASN A 20 30.56 16.43 4.60
N THR A 21 29.59 15.77 5.27
CA THR A 21 28.39 15.28 4.60
C THR A 21 27.44 16.42 4.23
N THR A 22 27.19 16.61 2.93
CA THR A 22 26.27 17.64 2.40
C THR A 22 24.92 17.08 1.96
N ARG A 23 24.82 15.77 1.73
CA ARG A 23 23.61 15.07 1.32
C ARG A 23 23.39 13.82 2.16
N LEU A 24 22.15 13.61 2.57
CA LEU A 24 21.70 12.41 3.28
C LEU A 24 20.51 11.82 2.53
N ASP A 25 20.66 10.60 2.01
CA ASP A 25 19.58 9.87 1.35
C ASP A 25 18.98 8.86 2.34
N LEU A 26 17.68 8.98 2.59
CA LEU A 26 16.92 8.08 3.46
C LEU A 26 15.79 7.43 2.65
N LYS A 27 15.66 6.11 2.75
CA LYS A 27 14.53 5.38 2.18
C LYS A 27 13.45 5.19 3.24
N ILE A 28 12.24 5.60 2.91
CA ILE A 28 11.07 5.47 3.79
C ILE A 28 10.06 4.58 3.08
N ARG A 29 9.59 3.57 3.79
CA ARG A 29 8.57 2.63 3.30
C ARG A 29 7.27 2.93 4.03
N THR A 30 6.21 3.16 3.26
CA THR A 30 4.86 3.44 3.77
C THR A 30 3.96 2.21 3.65
N ILE A 31 2.85 2.24 4.38
CA ILE A 31 1.75 1.27 4.29
C ILE A 31 0.51 2.05 3.87
N GLU A 32 -0.22 1.58 2.86
CA GLU A 32 -1.45 2.24 2.43
C GLU A 32 -2.52 2.22 3.52
N GLY A 33 -3.36 3.25 3.53
CA GLY A 33 -4.32 3.51 4.60
C GLY A 33 -3.73 4.28 5.78
N GLN A 34 -2.42 4.14 6.06
CA GLN A 34 -1.73 4.88 7.13
C GLN A 34 -1.15 6.19 6.60
N HIS A 35 -1.89 7.28 6.77
CA HIS A 35 -1.49 8.62 6.34
C HIS A 35 -1.14 9.52 7.51
N GLY A 36 -0.33 10.54 7.25
CA GLY A 36 0.12 11.47 8.27
C GLY A 36 1.24 12.37 7.80
N ASN A 37 1.91 12.98 8.78
CA ASN A 37 2.98 13.93 8.54
C ASN A 37 4.32 13.36 9.01
N LEU A 38 5.30 13.36 8.13
CA LEU A 38 6.70 13.11 8.43
C LEU A 38 7.40 14.45 8.65
N ARG A 39 7.98 14.64 9.84
CA ARG A 39 8.76 15.83 10.19
C ARG A 39 10.24 15.50 10.18
N ALA A 40 11.02 16.25 9.41
CA ALA A 40 12.48 16.16 9.38
C ALA A 40 13.08 17.45 9.95
N TYR A 41 13.86 17.32 11.02
CA TYR A 41 14.57 18.42 11.65
C TYR A 41 16.05 18.35 11.24
N VAL A 42 16.52 19.38 10.54
CA VAL A 42 17.86 19.44 9.94
C VAL A 42 18.67 20.50 10.65
N THR A 43 19.75 20.08 11.31
CA THR A 43 20.65 20.96 12.05
C THR A 43 22.01 21.03 11.35
N PRO A 44 22.34 22.14 10.66
CA PRO A 44 23.65 22.32 10.04
C PRO A 44 24.78 22.47 11.07
N ARG A 45 26.01 22.21 10.63
CA ARG A 45 27.23 22.45 11.43
C ARG A 45 27.71 23.91 11.30
N VAL A 46 26.84 24.86 11.63
CA VAL A 46 27.14 26.31 11.68
C VAL A 46 26.94 26.85 13.10
N GLN A 47 27.52 28.01 13.39
CA GLN A 47 27.34 28.75 14.64
C GLN A 47 26.72 30.13 14.31
N PRO A 48 25.63 30.54 14.97
CA PRO A 48 24.88 29.84 16.02
C PRO A 48 24.17 28.58 15.51
N LYS A 49 23.86 27.64 16.41
CA LYS A 49 23.10 26.44 16.09
C LYS A 49 21.67 26.81 15.70
N THR A 50 21.28 26.42 14.49
CA THR A 50 19.92 26.58 13.97
C THR A 50 19.37 25.23 13.57
N CYS A 51 18.04 25.12 13.49
CA CYS A 51 17.34 23.92 13.03
C CYS A 51 16.29 24.33 12.01
N GLN A 52 16.27 23.66 10.86
CA GLN A 52 15.21 23.79 9.88
C GLN A 52 14.27 22.59 9.97
N MET A 53 12.97 22.85 10.09
CA MET A 53 11.94 21.81 10.03
C MET A 53 11.39 21.72 8.61
N ARG A 54 11.37 20.50 8.07
CA ARG A 54 10.70 20.15 6.81
C ARG A 54 9.56 19.19 7.11
N LEU A 55 8.42 19.44 6.45
CA LEU A 55 7.20 18.65 6.59
C LEU A 55 6.91 17.94 5.27
N TYR A 56 6.76 16.62 5.33
CA TYR A 56 6.38 15.79 4.19
C TYR A 56 5.07 15.09 4.52
N GLN A 57 4.10 15.17 3.61
CA GLN A 57 2.81 14.51 3.80
C GLN A 57 2.85 13.10 3.20
N ILE A 58 2.58 12.09 4.03
CA ILE A 58 2.32 10.72 3.59
C ILE A 58 0.83 10.61 3.26
N LYS A 59 0.53 10.37 1.98
CA LYS A 59 -0.84 10.27 1.45
C LYS A 59 -1.48 8.91 1.83
N PRO A 60 -2.80 8.84 2.02
CA PRO A 60 -3.53 7.58 2.24
C PRO A 60 -3.23 6.49 1.21
N LEU A 61 -3.23 6.86 -0.08
CA LEU A 61 -2.87 5.98 -1.19
C LEU A 61 -1.47 6.32 -1.70
N SER A 62 -0.49 6.32 -0.77
CA SER A 62 0.89 6.74 -1.05
C SER A 62 1.65 5.85 -2.04
N LEU A 63 1.14 4.66 -2.38
CA LEU A 63 1.78 3.77 -3.35
C LEU A 63 1.15 3.84 -4.74
N HIS A 64 0.19 4.73 -4.97
CA HIS A 64 -0.38 4.96 -6.29
C HIS A 64 0.49 5.96 -7.07
N GLN A 65 0.61 5.74 -8.37
CA GLN A 65 1.28 6.66 -9.30
C GLN A 65 0.34 6.97 -10.45
N ARG A 66 0.37 8.21 -10.96
CA ARG A 66 -0.50 8.63 -12.05
C ARG A 66 -0.14 7.90 -13.35
N THR A 67 -1.15 7.44 -14.08
CA THR A 67 -1.01 6.84 -15.41
C THR A 67 -1.99 7.50 -16.38
N HIS A 68 -1.81 7.23 -17.68
CA HIS A 68 -2.70 7.70 -18.74
C HIS A 68 -3.58 6.59 -19.33
N THR A 69 -3.26 5.33 -19.05
CA THR A 69 -3.94 4.16 -19.63
C THR A 69 -4.35 3.20 -18.54
N LEU A 70 -5.60 2.74 -18.62
CA LEU A 70 -6.14 1.66 -17.81
C LEU A 70 -6.54 0.49 -18.70
N ASP A 71 -6.62 -0.68 -18.09
CA ASP A 71 -7.12 -1.90 -18.70
C ASP A 71 -8.58 -2.07 -18.27
N GLU A 72 -9.48 -1.67 -19.15
CA GLU A 72 -10.93 -1.69 -18.89
C GLU A 72 -11.52 -3.10 -18.80
N SER A 73 -10.74 -4.13 -19.16
CA SER A 73 -11.19 -5.53 -19.06
C SER A 73 -11.16 -6.07 -17.63
N ARG A 74 -10.51 -5.36 -16.69
CA ARG A 74 -10.33 -5.83 -15.33
C ARG A 74 -11.63 -5.74 -14.50
N PRO A 75 -11.87 -6.71 -13.59
CA PRO A 75 -12.99 -6.63 -12.68
C PRO A 75 -12.77 -5.50 -11.67
N THR A 76 -13.59 -4.44 -11.75
CA THR A 76 -13.50 -3.31 -10.81
C THR A 76 -14.66 -3.31 -9.82
N SER A 77 -14.36 -2.95 -8.57
CA SER A 77 -15.34 -2.50 -7.59
C SER A 77 -15.55 -0.99 -7.71
N LYS A 78 -16.78 -0.52 -7.48
CA LYS A 78 -17.18 0.88 -7.66
C LYS A 78 -17.58 1.52 -6.33
N LEU A 79 -17.04 2.69 -6.06
CA LEU A 79 -17.47 3.59 -4.98
C LEU A 79 -18.07 4.84 -5.60
N THR A 80 -19.32 5.15 -5.24
CA THR A 80 -20.00 6.36 -5.68
C THR A 80 -20.32 7.22 -4.47
N LEU A 81 -19.93 8.49 -4.54
CA LEU A 81 -20.27 9.51 -3.57
C LEU A 81 -21.21 10.50 -4.25
N THR A 82 -22.37 10.73 -3.64
CA THR A 82 -23.30 11.79 -4.05
C THR A 82 -23.61 12.71 -2.90
N GLY A 83 -23.83 13.99 -3.18
CA GLY A 83 -24.11 14.96 -2.13
C GLY A 83 -24.02 16.40 -2.59
N GLN A 84 -24.11 17.33 -1.63
CA GLN A 84 -23.99 18.76 -1.89
C GLN A 84 -22.53 19.19 -1.76
N PHE A 85 -21.73 18.88 -2.78
CA PHE A 85 -20.34 19.31 -2.87
C PHE A 85 -20.01 19.84 -4.27
N SER A 86 -19.02 20.72 -4.33
CA SER A 86 -18.42 21.23 -5.55
C SER A 86 -17.30 20.31 -6.06
N ALA A 87 -16.97 20.42 -7.34
CA ALA A 87 -15.82 19.73 -7.91
C ALA A 87 -14.49 20.11 -7.20
N ALA A 88 -14.38 21.36 -6.73
CA ALA A 88 -13.22 21.83 -5.98
C ALA A 88 -13.08 21.15 -4.61
N GLU A 89 -14.19 20.86 -3.93
CA GLU A 89 -14.16 20.13 -2.66
C GLU A 89 -13.70 18.70 -2.87
N VAL A 90 -14.25 17.99 -3.86
CA VAL A 90 -13.79 16.64 -4.22
C VAL A 90 -12.32 16.66 -4.62
N HIS A 91 -11.91 17.60 -5.47
CA HIS A 91 -10.51 17.75 -5.86
C HIS A 91 -9.59 17.92 -4.64
N SER A 92 -9.99 18.70 -3.63
CA SER A 92 -9.22 18.85 -2.39
C SER A 92 -9.09 17.55 -1.61
N TRP A 93 -10.15 16.72 -1.57
CA TRP A 93 -10.13 15.42 -0.91
C TRP A 93 -9.27 14.41 -1.67
N VAL A 94 -9.40 14.38 -3.00
CA VAL A 94 -8.62 13.48 -3.87
C VAL A 94 -7.13 13.85 -3.82
N THR A 95 -6.78 15.15 -3.83
CA THR A 95 -5.40 15.65 -3.67
C THR A 95 -4.83 15.36 -2.27
N PHE A 96 -5.69 15.25 -1.26
CA PHE A 96 -5.28 14.77 0.06
C PHE A 96 -5.00 13.25 0.05
N CYS A 97 -5.80 12.48 -0.70
CA CYS A 97 -5.73 11.02 -0.77
C CYS A 97 -4.60 10.46 -1.65
N LEU A 98 -4.34 11.12 -2.78
CA LEU A 98 -3.50 10.61 -3.87
C LEU A 98 -2.31 11.54 -4.15
N PRO A 99 -1.17 10.99 -4.59
CA PRO A 99 -0.03 11.78 -5.03
C PRO A 99 -0.22 12.29 -6.47
N GLU A 100 0.72 13.14 -6.94
CA GLU A 100 0.86 13.55 -8.35
C GLU A 100 -0.37 14.25 -8.97
N LEU A 101 -1.19 14.86 -8.12
CA LEU A 101 -2.29 15.71 -8.54
C LEU A 101 -1.88 17.19 -8.53
N PRO A 102 -2.39 17.99 -9.49
CA PRO A 102 -2.17 19.43 -9.47
C PRO A 102 -2.82 20.04 -8.23
N GLU A 103 -2.23 21.09 -7.66
CA GLU A 103 -2.84 21.81 -6.53
C GLU A 103 -4.11 22.57 -6.94
N ARG A 104 -4.19 22.96 -8.21
CA ARG A 104 -5.34 23.67 -8.77
C ARG A 104 -6.27 22.69 -9.46
N VAL A 105 -7.57 22.91 -9.22
CA VAL A 105 -8.64 22.18 -9.89
C VAL A 105 -8.50 22.38 -11.40
N PRO A 106 -8.42 21.30 -12.20
CA PRO A 106 -8.45 21.41 -13.65
C PRO A 106 -9.73 22.11 -14.15
N ALA A 107 -9.62 22.80 -15.27
CA ALA A 107 -10.79 23.38 -15.93
C ALA A 107 -11.66 22.27 -16.55
N GLY A 108 -12.98 22.37 -16.38
CA GLY A 108 -13.95 21.41 -16.93
C GLY A 108 -15.05 21.09 -15.93
N ASP A 109 -16.19 20.64 -16.44
CA ASP A 109 -17.34 20.25 -15.62
C ASP A 109 -17.16 18.86 -15.00
N SER A 110 -16.36 18.00 -15.64
CA SER A 110 -16.01 16.67 -15.18
C SER A 110 -14.51 16.46 -15.28
N ILE A 111 -13.92 15.92 -14.21
CA ILE A 111 -12.49 15.72 -14.05
C ILE A 111 -12.24 14.24 -13.83
N SER A 112 -11.28 13.67 -14.58
CA SER A 112 -10.88 12.27 -14.44
C SER A 112 -9.36 12.11 -14.32
N PHE A 113 -8.95 11.15 -13.48
CA PHE A 113 -7.56 10.77 -13.27
C PHE A 113 -7.44 9.26 -13.14
N GLN A 114 -6.36 8.71 -13.68
CA GLN A 114 -6.04 7.29 -13.60
C GLN A 114 -4.75 7.07 -12.81
N PHE A 115 -4.73 6.00 -12.04
CA PHE A 115 -3.60 5.62 -11.19
C PHE A 115 -3.33 4.11 -11.25
N VAL A 116 -2.08 3.74 -11.00
CA VAL A 116 -1.65 2.35 -10.82
C VAL A 116 -0.90 2.23 -9.49
N SER A 117 -1.19 1.19 -8.72
CA SER A 117 -0.42 0.82 -7.54
C SER A 117 0.96 0.35 -7.96
N THR A 118 2.00 1.03 -7.48
CA THR A 118 3.41 0.69 -7.72
C THR A 118 3.82 -0.63 -7.06
N PHE A 119 3.01 -1.18 -6.15
CA PHE A 119 3.29 -2.46 -5.50
C PHE A 119 2.58 -3.65 -6.14
N LEU A 120 1.26 -3.54 -6.36
CA LEU A 120 0.43 -4.64 -6.87
C LEU A 120 0.17 -4.56 -8.38
N GLY A 121 0.31 -3.39 -8.99
CA GLY A 121 -0.11 -3.17 -10.39
C GLY A 121 -1.64 -3.05 -10.56
N THR A 122 -2.38 -2.91 -9.45
CA THR A 122 -3.82 -2.65 -9.41
C THR A 122 -4.11 -1.23 -9.90
N GLN A 123 -5.26 -1.04 -10.50
CA GLN A 123 -5.69 0.19 -11.16
C GLN A 123 -6.75 0.93 -10.37
N LEU A 124 -6.70 2.26 -10.40
CA LEU A 124 -7.69 3.14 -9.81
C LEU A 124 -8.06 4.24 -10.82
N SER A 125 -9.34 4.32 -11.17
CA SER A 125 -9.93 5.43 -11.89
C SER A 125 -10.72 6.31 -10.93
N CYS A 126 -10.53 7.62 -11.02
CA CYS A 126 -11.25 8.61 -10.24
C CYS A 126 -11.88 9.60 -11.22
N SER A 127 -13.20 9.70 -11.20
CA SER A 127 -13.97 10.64 -12.03
C SER A 127 -14.94 11.40 -11.14
N TYR A 128 -14.95 12.73 -11.22
CA TYR A 128 -15.84 13.54 -10.39
C TYR A 128 -16.26 14.83 -11.05
N GLN A 129 -17.43 15.28 -10.64
CA GLN A 129 -18.09 16.50 -11.07
C GLN A 129 -18.82 17.13 -9.88
N LYS A 130 -19.55 18.21 -10.12
CA LYS A 130 -20.39 18.81 -9.07
C LYS A 130 -21.45 17.80 -8.61
N GLY A 131 -21.46 17.50 -7.31
CA GLY A 131 -22.46 16.65 -6.66
C GLY A 131 -22.28 15.13 -6.82
N GLU A 132 -21.32 14.68 -7.62
CA GLU A 132 -21.05 13.26 -7.84
C GLU A 132 -19.55 12.97 -8.00
N ALA A 133 -19.07 11.90 -7.35
CA ALA A 133 -17.73 11.36 -7.54
C ALA A 133 -17.78 9.83 -7.61
N VAL A 134 -17.10 9.26 -8.59
CA VAL A 134 -17.03 7.82 -8.87
C VAL A 134 -15.58 7.38 -8.83
N PHE A 135 -15.32 6.31 -8.09
CA PHE A 135 -14.02 5.66 -7.99
C PHE A 135 -14.17 4.20 -8.40
N LEU A 136 -13.36 3.75 -9.35
CA LEU A 136 -13.33 2.36 -9.83
C LEU A 136 -11.95 1.79 -9.55
N SER A 137 -11.88 0.62 -8.91
CA SER A 137 -10.61 -0.03 -8.60
C SER A 137 -10.74 -1.54 -8.71
N ASP A 138 -9.73 -2.20 -9.27
CA ASP A 138 -9.59 -3.66 -9.29
C ASP A 138 -9.12 -4.21 -7.92
N ASN A 139 -8.88 -3.33 -6.94
CA ASN A 139 -8.59 -3.67 -5.54
C ASN A 139 -9.61 -3.05 -4.58
N ILE A 140 -10.30 -3.91 -3.80
CA ILE A 140 -11.33 -3.50 -2.83
C ILE A 140 -10.75 -2.75 -1.62
N SER A 141 -9.50 -3.01 -1.22
CA SER A 141 -8.87 -2.28 -0.12
C SER A 141 -8.62 -0.81 -0.47
N THR A 142 -8.28 -0.51 -1.74
CA THR A 142 -8.21 0.87 -2.23
C THR A 142 -9.56 1.58 -2.07
N ILE A 143 -10.67 0.89 -2.39
CA ILE A 143 -12.03 1.42 -2.21
C ILE A 143 -12.37 1.62 -0.73
N SER A 144 -11.98 0.68 0.15
CA SER A 144 -12.15 0.81 1.61
C SER A 144 -11.44 2.04 2.17
N ILE A 145 -10.18 2.24 1.78
CA ILE A 145 -9.37 3.39 2.18
C ILE A 145 -10.01 4.69 1.69
N LEU A 146 -10.41 4.77 0.42
CA LEU A 146 -11.08 5.94 -0.14
C LEU A 146 -12.38 6.24 0.59
N LYS A 147 -13.24 5.24 0.79
CA LYS A 147 -14.49 5.40 1.53
C LYS A 147 -14.25 6.00 2.90
N ASP A 148 -13.32 5.44 3.67
CA ASP A 148 -13.07 5.88 5.04
C ASP A 148 -12.48 7.30 5.08
N VAL A 149 -11.52 7.62 4.20
CA VAL A 149 -10.86 8.93 4.20
C VAL A 149 -11.78 10.02 3.65
N LEU A 150 -12.45 9.78 2.52
CA LEU A 150 -13.34 10.77 1.90
C LEU A 150 -14.54 11.07 2.80
N SER A 151 -15.10 10.05 3.47
CA SER A 151 -16.17 10.26 4.47
C SER A 151 -15.70 11.12 5.64
N LYS A 152 -14.47 10.91 6.13
CA LYS A 152 -13.87 11.74 7.18
C LYS A 152 -13.65 13.18 6.71
N GLU A 153 -13.13 13.39 5.51
CA GLU A 153 -12.89 14.73 4.95
C GLU A 153 -14.19 15.51 4.72
N ALA A 154 -15.25 14.85 4.23
CA ALA A 154 -16.56 15.48 4.11
C ALA A 154 -17.16 15.83 5.48
N THR A 155 -17.03 14.93 6.47
CA THR A 155 -17.49 15.17 7.84
C THR A 155 -16.78 16.37 8.48
N LYS A 156 -15.47 16.53 8.26
CA LYS A 156 -14.70 17.71 8.72
C LYS A 156 -15.27 19.02 8.16
N LYS A 157 -15.76 19.00 6.92
CA LYS A 157 -16.41 20.15 6.26
C LYS A 157 -17.92 20.22 6.48
N LYS A 158 -18.49 19.35 7.32
CA LYS A 158 -19.94 19.24 7.60
C LYS A 158 -20.79 18.98 6.34
N ILE A 159 -20.21 18.31 5.33
CA ILE A 159 -20.91 17.93 4.11
C ILE A 159 -21.53 16.55 4.31
N LYS A 160 -22.85 16.45 4.08
CA LYS A 160 -23.56 15.16 4.11
C LYS A 160 -23.32 14.44 2.78
N LEU A 161 -22.72 13.26 2.85
CA LEU A 161 -22.51 12.37 1.70
C LEU A 161 -23.48 11.20 1.77
N ASN A 162 -24.00 10.81 0.61
CA ASN A 162 -24.52 9.48 0.38
C ASN A 162 -23.42 8.66 -0.29
N VAL A 163 -23.12 7.50 0.29
CA VAL A 163 -22.01 6.64 -0.12
C VAL A 163 -22.59 5.30 -0.53
N SER A 164 -22.44 4.93 -1.80
CA SER A 164 -22.78 3.60 -2.30
C SER A 164 -21.54 2.88 -2.79
N CYS A 165 -21.47 1.57 -2.50
CA CYS A 165 -20.37 0.71 -2.91
C CYS A 165 -20.96 -0.51 -3.61
N ASP A 166 -20.48 -0.77 -4.81
CA ASP A 166 -20.78 -1.96 -5.59
C ASP A 166 -19.50 -2.80 -5.63
N VAL A 167 -19.51 -3.93 -4.93
CA VAL A 167 -18.33 -4.78 -4.74
C VAL A 167 -18.40 -5.93 -5.71
N ASN A 168 -17.36 -6.02 -6.55
CA ASN A 168 -17.21 -7.14 -7.47
C ASN A 168 -16.35 -8.22 -6.81
N ASP A 169 -16.93 -9.37 -6.47
CA ASP A 169 -16.20 -10.49 -5.85
C ASP A 169 -15.05 -11.00 -6.76
N LEU A 170 -15.16 -10.85 -8.09
CA LEU A 170 -14.08 -11.19 -9.04
C LEU A 170 -12.86 -10.27 -8.90
N SER A 171 -13.03 -9.03 -8.41
CA SER A 171 -11.91 -8.12 -8.15
C SER A 171 -11.01 -8.62 -7.01
N VAL A 172 -11.61 -9.32 -6.04
CA VAL A 172 -10.86 -9.95 -4.95
C VAL A 172 -10.04 -11.10 -5.48
N GLU A 173 -10.63 -11.99 -6.27
CA GLU A 173 -9.91 -13.11 -6.88
C GLU A 173 -8.79 -12.63 -7.80
N HIS A 174 -9.05 -11.58 -8.59
CA HIS A 174 -8.03 -10.94 -9.41
C HIS A 174 -6.86 -10.41 -8.57
N THR A 175 -7.14 -9.71 -7.47
CA THR A 175 -6.10 -9.19 -6.56
C THR A 175 -5.29 -10.31 -5.93
N LEU A 176 -5.94 -11.40 -5.49
CA LEU A 176 -5.24 -12.59 -4.98
C LEU A 176 -4.32 -13.19 -6.05
N THR A 177 -4.75 -13.22 -7.31
CA THR A 177 -3.95 -13.73 -8.43
C THR A 177 -2.73 -12.85 -8.69
N LEU A 178 -2.83 -11.53 -8.52
CA LEU A 178 -1.68 -10.61 -8.61
C LEU A 178 -0.69 -10.77 -7.43
N LEU A 179 -1.20 -11.12 -6.25
CA LEU A 179 -0.40 -11.35 -5.05
C LEU A 179 0.31 -12.72 -5.08
N HIS A 180 -0.30 -13.72 -5.68
CA HIS A 180 0.19 -15.11 -5.75
C HIS A 180 1.67 -15.24 -6.16
N PRO A 181 2.12 -14.74 -7.34
CA PRO A 181 3.51 -14.92 -7.75
C PRO A 181 4.50 -14.22 -6.83
N LYS A 182 4.10 -13.09 -6.22
CA LYS A 182 4.94 -12.37 -5.24
C LYS A 182 5.08 -13.17 -3.96
N LEU A 183 4.01 -13.81 -3.50
CA LEU A 183 4.02 -14.61 -2.28
C LEU A 183 4.78 -15.93 -2.47
N GLU A 184 4.52 -16.63 -3.57
CA GLU A 184 5.21 -17.88 -3.91
C GLU A 184 6.72 -17.66 -4.01
N TYR A 185 7.16 -16.58 -4.67
CA TYR A 185 8.57 -16.23 -4.75
C TYR A 185 9.20 -16.03 -3.36
N GLN A 186 8.53 -15.29 -2.47
CA GLN A 186 9.05 -15.02 -1.12
C GLN A 186 9.10 -16.28 -0.26
N LEU A 187 8.10 -17.17 -0.38
CA LEU A 187 8.06 -18.45 0.33
C LEU A 187 9.11 -19.44 -0.19
N LEU A 188 9.32 -19.50 -1.51
CA LEU A 188 10.37 -20.31 -2.13
C LEU A 188 11.75 -19.87 -1.64
N LEU A 189 11.99 -18.55 -1.60
CA LEU A 189 13.24 -18.00 -1.09
C LEU A 189 13.48 -18.39 0.39
N ALA A 190 12.42 -18.44 1.20
CA ALA A 190 12.52 -18.84 2.62
C ALA A 190 12.93 -20.31 2.77
N LYS A 191 12.32 -21.19 1.97
CA LYS A 191 12.62 -22.62 1.98
C LYS A 191 14.06 -22.91 1.52
N LYS A 192 14.53 -22.22 0.49
CA LYS A 192 15.89 -22.41 -0.06
C LYS A 192 16.99 -22.07 0.94
N GLU A 193 16.81 -21.07 1.78
CA GLU A 193 17.79 -20.71 2.83
C GLU A 193 17.81 -21.70 3.99
N LEU A 194 16.66 -22.26 4.39
CA LEU A 194 16.63 -23.33 5.40
C LEU A 194 17.48 -24.53 4.94
N GLN A 195 17.37 -24.91 3.66
CA GLN A 195 18.17 -25.98 3.06
C GLN A 195 19.65 -25.63 2.93
N ALA A 196 19.99 -24.39 2.53
CA ALA A 196 21.39 -23.94 2.41
C ALA A 196 22.13 -23.88 3.77
N ASN A 197 21.41 -23.71 4.88
CA ASN A 197 21.99 -23.76 6.23
C ASN A 197 22.16 -25.20 6.76
N GLU A 198 21.49 -26.19 6.17
CA GLU A 198 21.54 -27.60 6.57
C GLU A 198 22.55 -28.42 5.74
N ASP A 199 22.80 -28.04 4.48
CA ASP A 199 23.68 -28.79 3.56
C ASP A 199 25.10 -28.20 3.43
N SER A 200 26.01 -28.65 4.29
CA SER A 200 27.47 -28.57 4.07
C SER A 200 28.00 -29.75 3.21
N ASN A 201 27.27 -30.14 2.16
CA ASN A 201 27.71 -31.17 1.21
C ASN A 201 27.18 -30.88 -0.21
N LEU A 202 28.03 -30.28 -1.05
CA LEU A 202 27.70 -29.80 -2.41
C LEU A 202 27.97 -30.83 -3.50
N ASP A 203 27.70 -32.13 -3.28
CA ASP A 203 28.11 -33.20 -4.21
C ASP A 203 27.00 -33.75 -5.13
N PHE A 204 25.86 -33.06 -5.27
CA PHE A 204 24.82 -33.50 -6.21
C PHE A 204 23.99 -32.38 -6.86
N MET A 205 24.62 -31.26 -7.21
CA MET A 205 23.86 -30.11 -7.71
C MET A 205 23.46 -30.23 -9.19
N SER A 206 22.14 -30.28 -9.43
CA SER A 206 21.51 -30.12 -10.75
C SER A 206 21.82 -28.74 -11.36
N PRO A 207 21.68 -28.54 -12.69
CA PRO A 207 22.02 -27.29 -13.37
C PRO A 207 21.33 -26.04 -12.81
N GLU A 208 20.15 -26.21 -12.22
CA GLU A 208 19.35 -25.16 -11.56
C GLU A 208 20.07 -24.56 -10.33
N TYR A 209 20.90 -25.33 -9.64
CA TYR A 209 21.67 -24.86 -8.50
C TYR A 209 22.91 -24.04 -8.89
N ARG A 210 23.45 -24.21 -10.11
CA ARG A 210 24.54 -23.34 -10.61
C ARG A 210 24.05 -21.92 -10.87
N GLN A 211 22.82 -21.76 -11.38
CA GLN A 211 22.19 -20.43 -11.53
C GLN A 211 21.90 -19.75 -10.18
N ILE A 212 21.71 -20.53 -9.10
CA ILE A 212 21.51 -20.01 -7.75
C ILE A 212 22.84 -19.54 -7.14
N LEU A 213 23.93 -20.28 -7.38
CA LEU A 213 25.29 -19.89 -6.99
C LEU A 213 25.78 -18.64 -7.73
N GLU A 214 25.48 -18.50 -9.02
CA GLU A 214 25.78 -17.30 -9.81
C GLU A 214 25.03 -16.06 -9.31
N ASN A 215 23.87 -16.23 -8.66
CA ASN A 215 23.04 -15.17 -8.10
C ASN A 215 23.10 -15.07 -6.56
N ALA A 216 23.99 -15.81 -5.90
CA ALA A 216 23.99 -15.97 -4.44
C ALA A 216 24.11 -14.64 -3.67
N GLU A 217 24.93 -13.70 -4.14
CA GLU A 217 25.04 -12.37 -3.52
C GLU A 217 23.77 -11.53 -3.68
N GLN A 218 23.08 -11.63 -4.83
CA GLN A 218 21.79 -10.96 -5.05
C GLN A 218 20.70 -11.59 -4.18
N LEU A 219 20.66 -12.93 -4.11
CA LEU A 219 19.74 -13.69 -3.28
C LEU A 219 19.92 -13.37 -1.79
N GLN A 220 21.16 -13.26 -1.29
CA GLN A 220 21.43 -12.85 0.10
C GLN A 220 21.00 -11.41 0.39
N LEU A 221 21.18 -10.48 -0.56
CA LEU A 221 20.72 -9.09 -0.42
C LEU A 221 19.19 -8.97 -0.47
N GLU A 222 18.52 -9.79 -1.27
CA GLU A 222 17.06 -9.90 -1.30
C GLU A 222 16.52 -10.57 -0.03
N TYR A 223 17.20 -11.60 0.47
CA TYR A 223 16.86 -12.29 1.70
C TYR A 223 16.91 -11.36 2.92
N LYS A 224 17.93 -10.49 3.04
CA LYS A 224 17.96 -9.47 4.10
C LYS A 224 16.75 -8.53 4.11
N LYS A 225 16.04 -8.40 2.97
CA LYS A 225 14.81 -7.61 2.85
C LYS A 225 13.54 -8.46 2.96
N GLN A 226 13.66 -9.78 2.86
CA GLN A 226 12.57 -10.75 2.72
C GLN A 226 11.59 -10.78 3.91
N PRO A 227 12.00 -10.79 5.21
CA PRO A 227 11.04 -10.78 6.32
C PRO A 227 10.06 -9.60 6.20
N CYS A 228 10.58 -8.43 5.84
CA CYS A 228 9.78 -7.23 5.65
C CYS A 228 8.92 -7.25 4.36
N HIS A 229 9.23 -8.09 3.39
CA HIS A 229 8.41 -8.29 2.19
C HIS A 229 7.26 -9.28 2.44
N LEU A 230 7.53 -10.37 3.15
CA LEU A 230 6.53 -11.39 3.48
C LEU A 230 5.50 -10.86 4.49
N GLU A 231 5.94 -10.20 5.57
CA GLU A 231 5.05 -9.50 6.52
C GLU A 231 4.12 -8.51 5.81
N ARG A 232 4.65 -7.79 4.81
CA ARG A 232 3.86 -6.83 4.02
C ARG A 232 2.82 -7.53 3.15
N LEU A 233 3.17 -8.64 2.50
CA LEU A 233 2.22 -9.41 1.69
C LEU A 233 1.12 -10.01 2.58
N TYR A 234 1.48 -10.55 3.73
CA TYR A 234 0.52 -11.05 4.73
C TYR A 234 -0.42 -9.95 5.20
N GLY A 235 0.13 -8.76 5.52
CA GLY A 235 -0.66 -7.58 5.87
C GLY A 235 -1.66 -7.20 4.77
N MET A 236 -1.23 -7.16 3.50
CA MET A 236 -2.11 -6.84 2.38
C MET A 236 -3.21 -7.88 2.16
N ILE A 237 -2.91 -9.18 2.28
CA ILE A 237 -3.93 -10.24 2.17
C ILE A 237 -4.91 -10.15 3.34
N THR A 238 -4.42 -9.85 4.54
CA THR A 238 -5.24 -9.68 5.74
C THR A 238 -6.18 -8.48 5.59
N ASP A 239 -5.67 -7.34 5.13
CA ASP A 239 -6.47 -6.13 4.90
C ASP A 239 -7.53 -6.39 3.81
N LEU A 240 -7.14 -7.04 2.71
CA LEU A 240 -8.05 -7.44 1.63
C LEU A 240 -9.20 -8.31 2.13
N PHE A 241 -8.89 -9.30 2.98
CA PHE A 241 -9.89 -10.17 3.61
C PHE A 241 -10.84 -9.37 4.50
N ILE A 242 -10.30 -8.55 5.41
CA ILE A 242 -11.12 -7.74 6.32
C ILE A 242 -12.02 -6.78 5.53
N ASP A 243 -11.49 -6.13 4.49
CA ASP A 243 -12.23 -5.18 3.67
C ASP A 243 -13.37 -5.84 2.90
N LYS A 244 -13.13 -7.00 2.27
CA LYS A 244 -14.17 -7.79 1.58
C LYS A 244 -15.39 -8.00 2.48
N PHE A 245 -15.18 -8.51 3.69
CA PHE A 245 -16.28 -8.82 4.60
C PHE A 245 -16.85 -7.57 5.27
N LYS A 246 -16.04 -6.52 5.50
CA LYS A 246 -16.50 -5.21 5.98
C LYS A 246 -17.55 -4.62 5.03
N PHE A 247 -17.38 -4.75 3.71
CA PHE A 247 -18.39 -4.30 2.75
C PHE A 247 -19.66 -5.15 2.76
N LYS A 248 -19.56 -6.44 3.13
CA LYS A 248 -20.73 -7.31 3.37
C LYS A 248 -21.38 -7.09 4.75
N GLY A 249 -20.86 -6.16 5.56
CA GLY A 249 -21.36 -5.88 6.91
C GLY A 249 -20.93 -6.89 7.98
N VAL A 250 -19.96 -7.75 7.67
CA VAL A 250 -19.50 -8.82 8.56
C VAL A 250 -18.12 -8.47 9.13
N ASN A 251 -17.94 -8.61 10.45
CA ASN A 251 -16.64 -8.45 11.10
C ASN A 251 -15.94 -9.80 11.22
N VAL A 252 -14.84 -9.97 10.48
CA VAL A 252 -14.07 -11.22 10.40
C VAL A 252 -12.71 -11.16 11.11
N LYS A 253 -12.48 -10.16 11.95
CA LYS A 253 -11.18 -9.99 12.65
C LYS A 253 -10.79 -11.20 13.49
N SER A 254 -11.74 -11.95 14.03
CA SER A 254 -11.49 -13.19 14.78
C SER A 254 -10.97 -14.34 13.91
N LYS A 255 -11.21 -14.32 12.60
CA LYS A 255 -10.72 -15.32 11.64
C LYS A 255 -9.29 -15.03 11.14
N VAL A 256 -8.70 -13.88 11.49
CA VAL A 256 -7.35 -13.50 11.05
C VAL A 256 -6.27 -14.50 11.46
N PRO A 257 -6.25 -15.07 12.68
CA PRO A 257 -5.26 -16.10 13.03
C PRO A 257 -5.33 -17.33 12.11
N GLN A 258 -6.54 -17.77 11.75
CA GLN A 258 -6.74 -18.91 10.82
C GLN A 258 -6.25 -18.57 9.41
N LEU A 259 -6.44 -17.32 8.96
CA LEU A 259 -5.88 -16.86 7.70
C LEU A 259 -4.35 -16.92 7.70
N LEU A 260 -3.70 -16.52 8.80
CA LEU A 260 -2.24 -16.58 8.92
C LEU A 260 -1.74 -18.02 8.86
N GLU A 261 -2.42 -18.99 9.49
CA GLU A 261 -2.08 -20.41 9.39
C GLU A 261 -2.17 -20.95 7.94
N ILE A 262 -3.15 -20.47 7.16
CA ILE A 262 -3.28 -20.80 5.73
C ILE A 262 -2.14 -20.18 4.92
N LEU A 263 -1.72 -18.96 5.26
CA LEU A 263 -0.60 -18.30 4.58
C LEU A 263 0.74 -18.96 4.90
N ASP A 264 0.93 -19.44 6.13
CA ASP A 264 2.13 -20.21 6.51
C ASP A 264 2.20 -21.55 5.77
N ASN A 265 1.04 -22.19 5.55
CA ASN A 265 0.90 -23.40 4.74
C ASN A 265 0.35 -23.10 3.35
N TYR A 266 0.94 -22.09 2.70
CA TYR A 266 0.36 -21.47 1.51
C TYR A 266 -0.08 -22.44 0.43
N ASN A 267 -1.38 -22.36 0.10
CA ASN A 267 -1.98 -22.97 -1.08
C ASN A 267 -3.02 -22.00 -1.63
N MET A 268 -2.94 -21.70 -2.94
CA MET A 268 -3.80 -20.71 -3.58
C MET A 268 -5.28 -21.08 -3.53
N GLU A 269 -5.63 -22.36 -3.75
CA GLU A 269 -7.02 -22.84 -3.73
C GLU A 269 -7.60 -22.79 -2.32
N ASN A 270 -6.82 -23.19 -1.31
CA ASN A 270 -7.23 -23.07 0.09
C ASN A 270 -7.46 -21.60 0.48
N LEU A 271 -6.61 -20.69 0.02
CA LEU A 271 -6.75 -19.26 0.28
C LEU A 271 -8.01 -18.70 -0.39
N LYS A 272 -8.27 -19.03 -1.66
CA LYS A 272 -9.49 -18.63 -2.37
C LYS A 272 -10.73 -19.16 -1.66
N THR A 273 -10.74 -20.44 -1.32
CA THR A 273 -11.84 -21.09 -0.58
C THR A 273 -12.11 -20.39 0.75
N PHE A 274 -11.06 -20.04 1.50
CA PHE A 274 -11.21 -19.31 2.76
C PHE A 274 -11.80 -17.91 2.58
N PHE A 275 -11.52 -17.26 1.44
CA PHE A 275 -12.11 -15.97 1.10
C PHE A 275 -13.59 -16.07 0.71
N GLU A 276 -14.08 -17.23 0.27
CA GLU A 276 -15.50 -17.43 -0.11
C GLU A 276 -16.45 -17.41 1.10
N GLY A 277 -15.99 -17.88 2.27
CA GLY A 277 -16.66 -17.67 3.56
C GLY A 277 -16.87 -18.93 4.40
#